data_AF-A0A2J4RH76-F1
#
_entry.id   AF-A0A2J4RH76-F1
#
_cell.length_a   1.000
_cell.length_b   1.000
_cell.length_c   1.000
_cell.angle_alpha   90.00
_cell.angle_beta   90.00
_cell.angle_gamma   90.00
#
_symmetry.space_group_name_H-M   'P 1'
#
loop_
_entity.id
_entity.type
_entity.pdbx_description
1 polymer ?
#
loop_
_entity_poly.entity_id
_entity_poly.type
_entity_poly.pdbx_seq_one_letter_code
_entity_poly.pdbx_strand_id
1 'polypeptide(L)'
;LGALAARCGASEKTISRLFRRDTGMSYQQWRQQWRLMKAVEMLATGERITDTAQALDFASDSAFIYFFRTMTGMTPGRYFSA
;
A
#
# COMPACT_ATOMS: atom_id res chain seq x y z
N LEU A 1 -7.54 1.97 11.72
CA LEU A 1 -8.77 2.73 11.42
C LEU A 1 -9.05 3.77 12.51
N GLY A 2 -8.66 3.49 13.77
CA GLY A 2 -8.84 4.38 14.91
C GLY A 2 -8.39 5.82 14.72
N ALA A 3 -7.20 6.06 14.15
CA ALA A 3 -6.75 7.42 13.86
C ALA A 3 -7.66 8.14 12.83
N LEU A 4 -8.18 7.42 11.83
CA LEU A 4 -9.13 7.97 10.86
C LEU A 4 -10.50 8.22 11.51
N ALA A 5 -10.98 7.26 12.32
CA ALA A 5 -12.22 7.35 13.10
C ALA A 5 -12.23 8.55 14.05
N ALA A 6 -11.15 8.75 14.80
CA ALA A 6 -10.98 9.91 15.67
C ALA A 6 -10.99 11.23 14.89
N ARG A 7 -10.41 11.25 13.69
CA ARG A 7 -10.34 12.46 12.84
C ARG A 7 -11.66 12.81 12.16
N CYS A 8 -12.47 11.84 11.76
CA CYS A 8 -13.72 12.10 11.02
C CYS A 8 -15.00 11.95 11.87
N GLY A 9 -14.88 11.62 13.16
CA GLY A 9 -16.03 11.47 14.06
C GLY A 9 -16.91 10.24 13.77
N ALA A 10 -16.46 9.32 12.91
CA ALA A 10 -17.19 8.12 12.55
C ALA A 10 -16.57 6.88 13.20
N SER A 11 -17.41 5.93 13.62
CA SER A 11 -16.91 4.65 14.13
C SER A 11 -16.15 3.86 13.05
N GLU A 12 -15.21 3.00 13.45
CA GLU A 12 -14.48 2.14 12.51
C GLU A 12 -15.41 1.26 11.65
N LYS A 13 -16.56 0.86 12.22
CA LYS A 13 -17.61 0.09 11.52
C LYS A 13 -18.25 0.92 10.41
N THR A 14 -18.57 2.19 10.69
CA THR A 14 -19.12 3.12 9.68
C THR A 14 -18.11 3.32 8.55
N ILE A 15 -16.85 3.59 8.87
CA ILE A 15 -15.80 3.79 7.86
C ILE A 15 -15.61 2.55 7.00
N SER A 16 -15.54 1.37 7.63
CA SER A 16 -15.38 0.10 6.90
C SER A 16 -16.54 -0.17 5.95
N ARG A 17 -17.78 0.15 6.36
CA ARG A 17 -18.97 0.02 5.52
C ARG A 17 -18.94 1.00 4.34
N LEU A 18 -18.54 2.25 4.57
CA LEU A 18 -18.44 3.26 3.52
C LEU A 18 -17.38 2.87 2.48
N PHE A 19 -16.19 2.45 2.92
CA PHE A 19 -15.15 1.96 2.00
C PHE A 19 -15.64 0.80 1.14
N ARG A 20 -16.26 -0.23 1.76
CA ARG A 20 -16.80 -1.36 1.00
C ARG A 20 -17.90 -0.94 0.03
N ARG A 21 -18.78 -0.01 0.43
CA ARG A 21 -19.87 0.48 -0.42
C ARG A 21 -19.34 1.24 -1.63
N ASP A 22 -18.33 2.10 -1.43
CA ASP A 22 -17.89 3.06 -2.44
C ASP A 22 -16.76 2.50 -3.33
N THR A 23 -15.91 1.60 -2.82
CA THR A 23 -14.78 1.02 -3.57
C THR A 23 -14.93 -0.48 -3.87
N GLY A 24 -15.92 -1.15 -3.25
CA GLY A 24 -16.04 -2.61 -3.30
C GLY A 24 -15.02 -3.35 -2.41
N MET A 25 -14.16 -2.62 -1.69
CA MET A 25 -13.03 -3.20 -0.95
C MET A 25 -13.02 -2.81 0.52
N SER A 26 -12.40 -3.64 1.36
CA SER A 26 -12.07 -3.21 2.72
C SER A 26 -11.01 -2.10 2.69
N TYR A 27 -10.99 -1.26 3.73
CA TYR A 27 -9.96 -0.22 3.88
C TYR A 27 -8.53 -0.78 3.79
N GLN A 28 -8.28 -1.97 4.34
CA GLN A 28 -6.95 -2.59 4.30
C GLN A 28 -6.55 -2.98 2.87
N GLN A 29 -7.46 -3.59 2.11
CA GLN A 29 -7.21 -3.95 0.71
C GLN A 29 -6.96 -2.70 -0.13
N TRP A 30 -7.82 -1.68 0.01
CA TRP A 30 -7.65 -0.40 -0.67
C TRP A 30 -6.29 0.24 -0.33
N ARG A 31 -5.90 0.25 0.95
CA ARG A 31 -4.61 0.79 1.39
C ARG A 31 -3.43 0.00 0.82
N GLN A 32 -3.52 -1.32 0.72
CA GLN A 32 -2.50 -2.15 0.08
C GLN A 32 -2.37 -1.83 -1.41
N GLN A 33 -3.47 -1.68 -2.14
CA GLN A 33 -3.43 -1.28 -3.54
C GLN A 33 -2.82 0.11 -3.71
N TRP A 34 -3.20 1.08 -2.87
CA TRP A 34 -2.62 2.42 -2.90
C TRP A 34 -1.10 2.39 -2.66
N ARG A 35 -0.63 1.65 -1.64
CA ARG A 35 0.81 1.49 -1.37
C ARG A 35 1.54 0.86 -2.55
N LEU A 36 0.93 -0.10 -3.23
CA LEU A 36 1.52 -0.72 -4.42
C LEU A 36 1.63 0.30 -5.56
N MET A 37 0.55 1.04 -5.87
CA MET A 37 0.58 2.05 -6.93
C MET A 37 1.66 3.10 -6.68
N LYS A 38 1.78 3.56 -5.43
CA LYS A 38 2.83 4.51 -5.06
C LYS A 38 4.23 3.91 -5.16
N ALA A 39 4.41 2.65 -4.77
CA ALA A 39 5.68 1.94 -4.93
C ALA A 39 6.08 1.85 -6.41
N VAL A 40 5.14 1.49 -7.28
CA VAL A 40 5.37 1.43 -8.73
C VAL A 40 5.74 2.80 -9.29
N GLU A 41 5.03 3.85 -8.90
CA GLU A 41 5.33 5.23 -9.29
C GLU A 41 6.77 5.63 -8.92
N MET A 42 7.17 5.42 -7.66
CA MET A 42 8.50 5.77 -7.17
C MET A 42 9.61 5.00 -7.90
N LEU A 43 9.45 3.69 -8.02
CA LEU A 43 10.43 2.84 -8.70
C LEU A 43 10.52 3.17 -10.20
N ALA A 44 9.39 3.51 -10.84
CA ALA A 44 9.38 3.95 -12.23
C ALA A 44 10.13 5.28 -12.44
N THR A 45 10.17 6.15 -11.43
CA THR A 45 10.99 7.38 -11.44
C THR A 45 12.47 7.15 -11.13
N GLY A 46 12.90 5.90 -10.91
CA GLY A 46 14.29 5.55 -10.65
C GLY A 46 14.70 5.59 -9.18
N GLU A 47 13.76 5.74 -8.25
CA GLU A 47 14.04 5.66 -6.82
C GLU A 47 14.58 4.28 -6.43
N ARG A 48 15.49 4.23 -5.46
CA ARG A 48 16.04 2.96 -4.97
C ARG A 48 14.96 2.19 -4.20
N ILE A 49 15.10 0.86 -4.18
CA ILE A 49 14.20 -0.04 -3.42
C ILE A 49 14.16 0.36 -1.93
N THR A 50 15.33 0.62 -1.34
CA THR A 50 15.46 1.01 0.07
C THR A 50 14.74 2.33 0.37
N ASP A 51 14.91 3.34 -0.48
CA ASP A 51 14.27 4.65 -0.30
C ASP A 51 12.74 4.53 -0.45
N THR A 52 12.28 3.74 -1.42
CA THR A 52 10.85 3.44 -1.61
C THR A 52 10.25 2.69 -0.42
N ALA A 53 10.96 1.70 0.13
CA ALA A 53 10.53 0.95 1.30
C ALA A 53 10.38 1.87 2.52
N GLN A 54 11.36 2.75 2.74
CA GLN A 54 11.34 3.72 3.83
C GLN A 54 10.20 4.74 3.67
N ALA A 55 10.02 5.32 2.47
CA ALA A 55 8.98 6.30 2.20
C ALA A 55 7.55 5.75 2.37
N LEU A 56 7.38 4.45 2.19
CA LEU A 56 6.11 3.76 2.38
C LEU A 56 5.95 3.16 3.80
N ASP A 57 6.83 3.50 4.74
CA ASP A 57 6.84 3.01 6.13
C ASP A 57 6.92 1.49 6.25
N PHE A 58 7.76 0.83 5.44
CA PHE A 58 8.12 -0.56 5.67
C PHE A 58 9.25 -0.68 6.68
N ALA A 59 9.15 -1.68 7.56
CA ALA A 59 10.16 -1.93 8.59
C ALA A 59 11.51 -2.41 8.03
N SER A 60 11.53 -2.92 6.79
CA SER A 60 12.74 -3.33 6.09
C SER A 60 12.49 -3.51 4.59
N ASP A 61 13.57 -3.50 3.80
CA ASP A 61 13.54 -3.78 2.36
C ASP A 61 12.94 -5.16 2.07
N SER A 62 13.25 -6.17 2.88
CA SER A 62 12.68 -7.51 2.75
C SER A 62 11.18 -7.53 2.95
N ALA A 63 10.65 -6.74 3.90
CA ALA A 63 9.21 -6.62 4.12
C ALA A 63 8.51 -5.94 2.94
N PHE A 64 9.15 -4.92 2.35
CA PHE A 64 8.68 -4.27 1.14
C PHE A 64 8.67 -5.22 -0.07
N ILE A 65 9.78 -5.93 -0.32
CA ILE A 65 9.89 -6.89 -1.43
C ILE A 65 8.86 -8.00 -1.30
N TYR A 66 8.65 -8.53 -0.08
CA TYR A 66 7.61 -9.51 0.20
C TYR A 66 6.22 -8.98 -0.12
N PHE A 67 5.91 -7.76 0.35
CA PHE A 67 4.64 -7.09 0.04
C PHE A 67 4.45 -6.91 -1.47
N PHE A 68 5.45 -6.37 -2.17
CA PHE A 68 5.38 -6.10 -3.60
C PHE A 68 5.16 -7.40 -4.39
N ARG A 69 5.88 -8.47 -4.03
CA ARG A 69 5.73 -9.80 -4.65
C ARG A 69 4.37 -10.42 -4.35
N THR A 70 3.84 -10.24 -3.15
CA THR A 70 2.51 -10.75 -2.79
C THR A 70 1.42 -10.09 -3.63
N MET A 71 1.61 -8.82 -3.99
CA MET A 71 0.65 -8.03 -4.76
C MET A 71 0.78 -8.19 -6.28
N THR A 72 2.00 -8.42 -6.80
CA THR A 72 2.29 -8.43 -8.26
C THR A 72 2.73 -9.79 -8.80
N GLY A 73 3.05 -10.74 -7.94
CA GLY A 73 3.64 -12.03 -8.29
C GLY A 73 5.16 -12.01 -8.53
N MET A 74 5.81 -10.84 -8.53
CA MET A 74 7.24 -10.71 -8.82
C MET A 74 7.96 -9.70 -7.91
N THR A 75 9.28 -9.80 -7.81
CA THR A 75 10.07 -8.83 -7.04
C THR A 75 10.18 -7.50 -7.80
N PRO A 76 10.37 -6.37 -7.10
CA PRO A 76 10.51 -5.06 -7.76
C PRO A 76 11.56 -5.05 -8.88
N GLY A 77 12.75 -5.62 -8.61
CA GLY A 77 13.83 -5.67 -9.61
C GLY A 77 13.42 -6.43 -10.88
N ARG A 78 12.69 -7.54 -10.74
CA ARG A 78 12.19 -8.32 -11.90
C ARG A 78 11.06 -7.60 -12.64
N TYR A 79 10.23 -6.86 -11.92
CA TYR A 79 9.11 -6.10 -12.48
C TYR A 79 9.59 -4.98 -13.41
N PHE A 80 10.70 -4.32 -13.09
CA PHE A 80 11.27 -3.21 -13.87
C PHE A 80 12.43 -3.61 -14.79
N SER A 81 12.91 -4.85 -14.74
CA SER A 81 13.91 -5.38 -15.67
C SER A 81 13.31 -6.01 -16.94
N ALA A 82 11.99 -6.22 -16.96
CA ALA A 82 11.25 -6.79 -18.08
C ALA A 82 10.78 -5.68 -19.03
#